data_AF-A0A931W3B6-F1
#
_entry.id   AF-A0A931W3B6-F1
#
_cell.length_a   1.000
_cell.length_b   1.000
_cell.length_c   1.000
_cell.angle_alpha   90.00
_cell.angle_beta   90.00
_cell.angle_gamma   90.00
#
_symmetry.space_group_name_H-M   'P 1'
#
loop_
_entity.id
_entity.type
_entity.pdbx_description
1 polymer ?
#
loop_
_entity_poly.entity_id
_entity_poly.type
_entity_poly.pdbx_seq_one_letter_code
_entity_poly.pdbx_strand_id
1 'polypeptide(L)'
;MAGDIIKRWWPELRRAMMRVRPEFFSWPPQNRERYGANLPEKDKRRLEQALMKELFGEKMRSWKRDIDGGKRIPLRELNRWNDAILPLVGIGEDCFYLNEWLGENKTILDFPTLRDYDEDDYRYQENARKQDDPSYVSKPYRGSLYLSWARLFVDLKFTYATLSMAAGYLYAHLDEVAADLIEARIPHRYVPGKNHGKAKGKSFQWDMRLVADGQENLLDELQQRVFEYTSGRYDALLTDWDRKNRRGVYWVNTSEQQERNAHFIFTDKDALSAVRFRSFVRDCRSIERGADELNEAVREEQTKLKDFILQHHQDLVQNLDPRVKRLRHRRKIFVRKDAFDDFE
;
A
#
# COMPACT_ATOMS: atom_id res chain seq x y z
N MET A 1 -10.73 -8.90 28.80
CA MET A 1 -12.07 -8.25 28.73
C MET A 1 -12.63 -8.44 27.33
N ALA A 2 -13.59 -9.35 27.14
CA ALA A 2 -14.23 -9.61 25.85
C ALA A 2 -15.49 -8.73 25.60
N GLY A 3 -15.77 -7.79 26.51
CA GLY A 3 -17.01 -7.01 26.54
C GLY A 3 -17.11 -5.89 25.50
N ASP A 4 -15.99 -5.39 24.95
CA ASP A 4 -16.02 -4.25 24.01
C ASP A 4 -16.10 -4.65 22.53
N ILE A 5 -15.67 -5.86 22.15
CA ILE A 5 -15.76 -6.32 20.75
C ILE A 5 -17.21 -6.65 20.37
N ILE A 6 -18.00 -7.20 21.31
CA ILE A 6 -19.42 -7.56 21.07
C ILE A 6 -20.28 -6.33 20.78
N LYS A 7 -19.91 -5.15 21.32
CA LYS A 7 -20.64 -3.88 21.06
C LYS A 7 -20.48 -3.35 19.63
N ARG A 8 -19.55 -3.88 18.84
CA ARG A 8 -19.25 -3.40 17.48
C ARG A 8 -19.89 -4.23 16.36
N TRP A 9 -20.64 -5.28 16.70
CA TRP A 9 -21.34 -6.09 15.71
C TRP A 9 -22.58 -5.36 15.21
N TRP A 10 -22.52 -4.85 13.98
CA TRP A 10 -23.68 -4.31 13.29
C TRP A 10 -24.81 -5.35 13.23
N PRO A 11 -26.08 -4.96 13.46
CA PRO A 11 -27.22 -5.88 13.38
C PRO A 11 -27.28 -6.65 12.05
N GLU A 12 -26.90 -5.99 10.96
CA GLU A 12 -26.80 -6.55 9.61
C GLU A 12 -25.76 -7.67 9.54
N LEU A 13 -24.54 -7.43 10.03
CA LEU A 13 -23.47 -8.43 10.10
C LEU A 13 -23.90 -9.62 10.97
N ARG A 14 -24.54 -9.36 12.12
CA ARG A 14 -25.03 -10.42 13.00
C ARG A 14 -26.06 -11.29 12.30
N ARG A 15 -27.05 -10.70 11.61
CA ARG A 15 -28.07 -11.46 10.85
C ARG A 15 -27.45 -12.22 9.68
N ALA A 16 -26.50 -11.63 8.97
CA ALA A 16 -25.77 -12.31 7.90
C ALA A 16 -25.00 -13.53 8.44
N MET A 17 -24.25 -13.37 9.53
CA MET A 17 -23.50 -14.47 10.15
C MET A 17 -24.41 -15.56 10.70
N MET A 18 -25.54 -15.23 11.33
CA MET A 18 -26.51 -16.25 11.77
C MET A 18 -27.08 -17.08 10.61
N ARG A 19 -27.15 -16.55 9.39
CA ARG A 19 -27.56 -17.31 8.19
C ARG A 19 -26.44 -18.19 7.62
N VAL A 20 -25.19 -17.74 7.71
CA VAL A 20 -24.04 -18.44 7.10
C VAL A 20 -23.48 -19.50 8.04
N ARG A 21 -23.29 -19.14 9.31
CA ARG A 21 -22.77 -19.95 10.42
C ARG A 21 -23.51 -19.64 11.73
N PRO A 22 -24.69 -20.24 11.97
CA PRO A 22 -25.46 -20.04 13.20
C PRO A 22 -24.65 -20.29 14.48
N GLU A 23 -23.77 -21.30 14.46
CA GLU A 23 -22.92 -21.72 15.57
C GLU A 23 -21.79 -20.72 15.90
N PHE A 24 -21.50 -19.75 15.04
CA PHE A 24 -20.41 -18.79 15.25
C PHE A 24 -20.49 -18.09 16.62
N PHE A 25 -21.70 -17.70 17.04
CA PHE A 25 -21.92 -17.00 18.30
C PHE A 25 -21.93 -17.92 19.54
N SER A 26 -21.86 -19.24 19.37
CA SER A 26 -21.64 -20.18 20.49
C SER A 26 -20.16 -20.51 20.70
N TRP A 27 -19.30 -20.23 19.72
CA TRP A 27 -17.87 -20.52 19.83
C TRP A 27 -17.16 -19.65 20.87
N PRO A 28 -16.04 -20.12 21.46
CA PRO A 28 -15.14 -19.27 22.25
C PRO A 28 -14.59 -18.09 21.42
N PRO A 29 -14.30 -16.92 22.03
CA PRO A 29 -13.79 -15.75 21.32
C PRO A 29 -12.56 -16.03 20.43
N GLN A 30 -11.63 -16.85 20.90
CA GLN A 30 -10.42 -17.21 20.15
C GLN A 30 -10.73 -17.98 18.87
N ASN A 31 -11.75 -18.85 18.90
CA ASN A 31 -12.17 -19.60 17.73
C ASN A 31 -12.89 -18.71 16.72
N ARG A 32 -13.67 -17.72 17.18
CA ARG A 32 -14.31 -16.72 16.32
C ARG A 32 -13.29 -15.87 15.57
N GLU A 33 -12.26 -15.41 16.27
CA GLU A 33 -11.20 -14.60 15.67
C GLU A 33 -10.37 -15.41 14.68
N ARG A 34 -10.00 -16.66 15.01
CA ARG A 34 -9.33 -17.57 14.06
C ARG A 34 -10.18 -17.81 12.80
N TYR A 35 -11.48 -17.99 12.97
CA TYR A 35 -12.40 -18.14 11.86
C TYR A 35 -12.48 -16.88 10.99
N GLY A 36 -12.52 -15.70 11.60
CA GLY A 36 -12.53 -14.42 10.90
C GLY A 36 -11.24 -14.16 10.10
N ALA A 37 -10.09 -14.39 10.74
CA ALA A 37 -8.76 -14.22 10.14
C ALA A 37 -8.47 -15.21 9.01
N ASN A 38 -9.14 -16.37 9.00
CA ASN A 38 -9.04 -17.39 7.96
C ASN A 38 -10.43 -17.82 7.47
N LEU A 39 -11.19 -16.87 6.95
CA LEU A 39 -12.58 -17.09 6.55
C LEU A 39 -12.62 -18.08 5.36
N PRO A 40 -13.25 -19.27 5.50
CA PRO A 40 -13.30 -20.23 4.41
C PRO A 40 -13.98 -19.64 3.18
N GLU A 41 -13.39 -19.84 2.01
CA GLU A 41 -13.84 -19.20 0.75
C GLU A 41 -15.33 -19.45 0.44
N LYS A 42 -15.86 -20.64 0.76
CA LYS A 42 -17.29 -20.93 0.63
C LYS A 42 -18.16 -20.05 1.53
N ASP A 43 -17.72 -19.82 2.77
CA ASP A 43 -18.45 -19.00 3.73
C ASP A 43 -18.29 -17.52 3.41
N LYS A 44 -17.09 -17.08 2.97
CA LYS A 44 -16.83 -15.73 2.48
C LYS A 44 -17.84 -15.32 1.41
N ARG A 45 -18.01 -16.12 0.36
CA ARG A 45 -19.00 -15.84 -0.70
C ARG A 45 -20.44 -15.78 -0.19
N ARG A 46 -20.83 -16.70 0.71
CA ARG A 46 -22.18 -16.70 1.31
C ARG A 46 -22.40 -15.47 2.18
N LEU A 47 -21.37 -15.06 2.91
CA LEU A 47 -21.40 -13.89 3.79
C LEU A 47 -21.47 -12.60 3.00
N GLU A 48 -20.66 -12.45 1.96
CA GLU A 48 -20.71 -11.29 1.05
C GLU A 48 -22.14 -11.11 0.51
N GLN A 49 -22.75 -12.19 -0.01
CA GLN A 49 -24.13 -12.14 -0.51
C GLN A 49 -25.15 -11.79 0.58
N ALA A 50 -25.05 -12.43 1.75
CA ALA A 50 -25.97 -12.19 2.85
C ALA A 50 -25.84 -10.76 3.41
N LEU A 51 -24.62 -10.28 3.63
CA LEU A 51 -24.34 -8.95 4.17
C LEU A 51 -24.73 -7.85 3.16
N MET A 52 -24.41 -8.03 1.88
CA MET A 52 -24.84 -7.09 0.84
C MET A 52 -26.37 -6.97 0.78
N LYS A 53 -27.08 -8.11 0.91
CA LYS A 53 -28.55 -8.11 0.99
C LYS A 53 -29.06 -7.38 2.24
N GLU A 54 -28.42 -7.57 3.39
CA GLU A 54 -28.81 -6.89 4.64
C GLU A 54 -28.55 -5.38 4.61
N LEU A 55 -27.42 -4.95 4.03
CA LEU A 55 -27.06 -3.53 3.98
C LEU A 55 -27.82 -2.76 2.89
N PHE A 56 -28.09 -3.40 1.75
CA PHE A 56 -28.51 -2.68 0.54
C PHE A 56 -29.80 -3.20 -0.10
N GLY A 57 -30.34 -4.33 0.37
CA GLY A 57 -31.63 -4.86 -0.07
C GLY A 57 -31.76 -4.95 -1.59
N GLU A 58 -32.74 -4.24 -2.15
CA GLU A 58 -33.04 -4.24 -3.59
C GLU A 58 -31.94 -3.60 -4.45
N LYS A 59 -31.16 -2.66 -3.90
CA LYS A 59 -30.04 -2.01 -4.63
C LYS A 59 -28.98 -3.01 -5.05
N MET A 60 -28.86 -4.13 -4.35
CA MET A 60 -27.93 -5.22 -4.67
C MET A 60 -28.19 -5.84 -6.06
N ARG A 61 -29.44 -5.85 -6.54
CA ARG A 61 -29.78 -6.35 -7.88
C ARG A 61 -29.31 -5.41 -8.98
N SER A 62 -29.38 -4.09 -8.74
CA SER A 62 -28.80 -3.09 -9.64
C SER A 62 -27.30 -3.27 -9.73
N TRP A 63 -26.62 -3.39 -8.58
CA TRP A 63 -25.17 -3.50 -8.58
C TRP A 63 -24.63 -4.80 -9.15
N LYS A 64 -25.31 -5.94 -8.99
CA LYS A 64 -24.89 -7.15 -9.72
C LYS A 64 -24.90 -6.91 -11.23
N ARG A 65 -25.96 -6.29 -11.75
CA ARG A 65 -26.05 -5.93 -13.17
C ARG A 65 -25.01 -4.88 -13.59
N ASP A 66 -24.73 -3.93 -12.70
CA ASP A 66 -23.73 -2.88 -12.94
C ASP A 66 -22.29 -3.45 -12.88
N ILE A 67 -21.95 -4.32 -11.93
CA ILE A 67 -20.65 -5.02 -11.81
C ILE A 67 -20.45 -5.99 -12.98
N ASP A 68 -21.46 -6.78 -13.34
CA ASP A 68 -21.43 -7.64 -14.54
C ASP A 68 -21.27 -6.81 -15.83
N GLY A 69 -21.59 -5.51 -15.78
CA GLY A 69 -21.38 -4.51 -16.82
C GLY A 69 -20.15 -3.62 -16.63
N GLY A 70 -19.23 -3.98 -15.72
CA GLY A 70 -17.95 -3.28 -15.49
C GLY A 70 -18.00 -2.09 -14.54
N LYS A 71 -19.13 -1.77 -13.91
CA LYS A 71 -19.22 -0.62 -12.99
C LYS A 71 -18.86 -0.98 -11.56
N ARG A 72 -18.13 -0.07 -10.91
CA ARG A 72 -17.75 -0.18 -9.50
C ARG A 72 -18.90 0.14 -8.54
N ILE A 73 -18.86 -0.46 -7.36
CA ILE A 73 -19.73 -0.08 -6.23
C ILE A 73 -19.38 1.36 -5.84
N PRO A 74 -20.37 2.26 -5.64
CA PRO A 74 -20.05 3.63 -5.26
C PRO A 74 -19.35 3.67 -3.90
N LEU A 75 -18.43 4.63 -3.74
CA LEU A 75 -17.48 4.71 -2.62
C LEU A 75 -18.17 4.68 -1.25
N ARG A 76 -19.27 5.41 -1.11
CA ARG A 76 -20.06 5.47 0.14
C ARG A 76 -20.54 4.07 0.56
N GLU A 77 -21.05 3.29 -0.38
CA GLU A 77 -21.55 1.94 -0.12
C GLU A 77 -20.41 0.94 0.09
N LEU A 78 -19.28 1.10 -0.61
CA LEU A 78 -18.07 0.34 -0.31
C LEU A 78 -17.58 0.60 1.12
N ASN A 79 -17.53 1.86 1.55
CA ASN A 79 -17.16 2.25 2.91
C ASN A 79 -18.10 1.67 3.95
N ARG A 80 -19.42 1.71 3.68
CA ARG A 80 -20.41 1.11 4.57
C ARG A 80 -20.24 -0.41 4.67
N TRP A 81 -19.92 -1.09 3.58
CA TRP A 81 -19.65 -2.52 3.60
C TRP A 81 -18.36 -2.84 4.38
N ASN A 82 -17.29 -2.09 4.13
CA ASN A 82 -16.00 -2.25 4.81
C ASN A 82 -16.10 -2.04 6.33
N ASP A 83 -16.80 -0.98 6.76
CA ASP A 83 -17.15 -0.73 8.17
C ASP A 83 -17.96 -1.90 8.75
N ALA A 84 -18.95 -2.40 8.00
CA ALA A 84 -19.84 -3.45 8.47
C ALA A 84 -19.16 -4.80 8.68
N ILE A 85 -18.24 -5.19 7.79
CA ILE A 85 -17.57 -6.51 7.82
C ILE A 85 -16.38 -6.55 8.79
N LEU A 86 -15.74 -5.41 9.04
CA LEU A 86 -14.49 -5.32 9.80
C LEU A 86 -14.53 -6.01 11.18
N PRO A 87 -15.63 -5.95 11.98
CA PRO A 87 -15.73 -6.65 13.26
C PRO A 87 -15.62 -8.18 13.17
N LEU A 88 -15.83 -8.78 12.00
CA LEU A 88 -15.62 -10.21 11.78
C LEU A 88 -14.19 -10.51 11.34
N VAL A 89 -13.67 -9.77 10.36
CA VAL A 89 -12.41 -10.12 9.66
C VAL A 89 -11.17 -9.51 10.32
N GLY A 90 -11.34 -8.41 11.05
CA GLY A 90 -10.28 -7.76 11.80
C GLY A 90 -10.03 -8.42 13.15
N ILE A 91 -8.84 -8.20 13.72
CA ILE A 91 -8.41 -8.80 14.99
C ILE A 91 -8.24 -7.76 16.09
N GLY A 92 -8.33 -8.20 17.34
CA GLY A 92 -8.03 -7.36 18.51
C GLY A 92 -9.02 -6.23 18.82
N GLU A 93 -8.54 -5.30 19.64
CA GLU A 93 -9.29 -4.17 20.23
C GLU A 93 -9.81 -3.20 19.16
N ASP A 94 -9.07 -3.03 18.06
CA ASP A 94 -9.35 -2.06 16.99
C ASP A 94 -9.91 -2.71 15.71
N CYS A 95 -10.15 -4.04 15.73
CA CYS A 95 -10.49 -4.84 14.57
C CYS A 95 -9.49 -4.60 13.41
N PHE A 96 -8.20 -4.68 13.70
CA PHE A 96 -7.15 -4.45 12.71
C PHE A 96 -7.20 -5.51 11.62
N TYR A 97 -7.22 -5.07 10.37
CA TYR A 97 -7.15 -5.91 9.18
C TYR A 97 -6.06 -5.37 8.25
N LEU A 98 -5.09 -6.21 7.89
CA LEU A 98 -4.06 -5.88 6.92
C LEU A 98 -4.52 -6.29 5.52
N ASN A 99 -4.47 -5.37 4.56
CA ASN A 99 -4.87 -5.58 3.17
C ASN A 99 -3.72 -6.13 2.31
N GLU A 100 -2.83 -6.94 2.90
CA GLU A 100 -1.66 -7.50 2.24
C GLU A 100 -1.74 -9.03 2.16
N TRP A 101 -0.99 -9.59 1.22
CA TRP A 101 -0.80 -11.04 1.17
C TRP A 101 0.16 -11.49 2.27
N LEU A 102 -0.24 -12.51 3.04
CA LEU A 102 0.52 -12.98 4.21
C LEU A 102 1.31 -14.27 3.95
N GLY A 103 1.22 -14.82 2.74
CA GLY A 103 1.73 -16.16 2.43
C GLY A 103 0.66 -17.25 2.49
N GLU A 104 0.99 -18.42 1.95
CA GLU A 104 0.11 -19.59 2.04
C GLU A 104 0.02 -20.11 3.48
N ASN A 105 -1.18 -20.48 3.92
CA ASN A 105 -1.46 -21.03 5.25
C ASN A 105 -1.06 -20.14 6.44
N LYS A 106 -0.79 -18.86 6.20
CA LYS A 106 -0.50 -17.85 7.22
C LYS A 106 -1.68 -16.90 7.38
N THR A 107 -1.82 -16.38 8.59
CA THR A 107 -2.79 -15.37 8.96
C THR A 107 -2.12 -14.30 9.79
N ILE A 108 -2.79 -13.16 9.98
CA ILE A 108 -2.28 -12.09 10.81
C ILE A 108 -2.05 -12.52 12.28
N LEU A 109 -2.67 -13.64 12.70
CA LEU A 109 -2.52 -14.20 14.04
C LEU A 109 -1.17 -14.88 14.26
N ASP A 110 -0.44 -15.21 13.19
CA ASP A 110 0.90 -15.83 13.26
C ASP A 110 2.00 -14.81 13.57
N PHE A 111 1.66 -13.52 13.53
CA PHE A 111 2.57 -12.39 13.77
C PHE A 111 2.16 -11.67 15.06
N PRO A 112 2.90 -11.85 16.18
CA PRO A 112 2.60 -11.16 17.43
C PRO A 112 2.69 -9.62 17.34
N THR A 113 3.68 -9.11 16.61
CA THR A 113 3.96 -7.69 16.41
C THR A 113 3.96 -7.32 14.94
N LEU A 114 3.88 -6.01 14.67
CA LEU A 114 4.02 -5.46 13.33
C LEU A 114 5.40 -5.77 12.75
N ARG A 115 6.45 -5.81 13.59
CA ARG A 115 7.80 -6.23 13.18
C ARG A 115 7.82 -7.68 12.70
N ASP A 116 7.16 -8.60 13.39
CA ASP A 116 7.19 -10.02 13.01
C ASP A 116 6.66 -10.23 11.59
N TYR A 117 5.61 -9.48 11.22
CA TYR A 117 5.10 -9.46 9.86
C TYR A 117 6.08 -8.80 8.87
N ASP A 118 6.53 -7.58 9.18
CA ASP A 118 7.39 -6.81 8.28
C ASP A 118 8.73 -7.51 8.01
N GLU A 119 9.34 -8.12 9.04
CA GLU A 119 10.59 -8.87 8.91
C GLU A 119 10.41 -10.20 8.16
N ASP A 120 9.25 -10.85 8.24
CA ASP A 120 8.93 -12.05 7.46
C ASP A 120 8.78 -11.73 5.96
N ASP A 121 8.03 -10.67 5.61
CA ASP A 121 7.92 -10.21 4.22
C ASP A 121 9.27 -9.74 3.68
N TYR A 122 10.03 -8.95 4.47
CA TYR A 122 11.39 -8.55 4.13
C TYR A 122 12.28 -9.74 3.74
N ARG A 123 12.29 -10.80 4.56
CA ARG A 123 13.09 -12.00 4.31
C ARG A 123 12.62 -12.73 3.06
N TYR A 124 11.31 -12.80 2.82
CA TYR A 124 10.76 -13.36 1.59
C TYR A 124 11.29 -12.60 0.35
N GLN A 125 11.22 -11.27 0.37
CA GLN A 125 11.72 -10.42 -0.72
C GLN A 125 13.24 -10.56 -0.93
N GLU A 126 14.03 -10.57 0.14
CA GLU A 126 15.49 -10.76 0.05
C GLU A 126 15.87 -12.13 -0.51
N ASN A 127 15.14 -13.19 -0.15
CA ASN A 127 15.35 -14.51 -0.69
C ASN A 127 14.99 -14.58 -2.18
N ALA A 128 13.90 -13.94 -2.61
CA ALA A 128 13.54 -13.85 -4.02
C ALA A 128 14.62 -13.12 -4.83
N ARG A 129 15.14 -11.98 -4.35
CA ARG A 129 16.23 -11.23 -5.01
C ARG A 129 17.49 -12.08 -5.20
N LYS A 130 17.89 -12.85 -4.17
CA LYS A 130 19.04 -13.76 -4.26
C LYS A 130 18.84 -14.92 -5.24
N GLN A 131 17.60 -15.42 -5.35
CA GLN A 131 17.28 -16.47 -6.32
C GLN A 131 17.37 -15.94 -7.75
N ASP A 132 16.89 -14.72 -7.98
CA ASP A 132 16.91 -14.08 -9.30
C ASP A 132 18.32 -13.61 -9.70
N ASP A 133 19.09 -13.09 -8.75
CA ASP A 133 20.47 -12.64 -8.94
C ASP A 133 21.39 -13.19 -7.83
N PRO A 134 22.15 -14.27 -8.11
CA PRO A 134 23.08 -14.85 -7.13
C PRO A 134 24.20 -13.91 -6.69
N SER A 135 24.47 -12.83 -7.42
CA SER A 135 25.47 -11.81 -7.04
C SER A 135 24.89 -10.73 -6.12
N TYR A 136 23.58 -10.71 -5.92
CA TYR A 136 22.90 -9.76 -5.04
C TYR A 136 23.37 -9.91 -3.59
N VAL A 137 23.83 -8.80 -3.03
CA VAL A 137 24.22 -8.72 -1.61
C VAL A 137 23.00 -8.30 -0.81
N SER A 138 22.56 -9.19 0.09
CA SER A 138 21.45 -8.86 0.99
C SER A 138 21.76 -7.64 1.84
N LYS A 139 20.74 -6.83 2.01
CA LYS A 139 20.79 -5.68 2.91
C LYS A 139 20.53 -6.16 4.35
N PRO A 140 20.84 -5.36 5.39
CA PRO A 140 20.35 -5.63 6.73
C PRO A 140 18.91 -5.14 6.90
N TYR A 141 18.14 -5.80 7.77
CA TYR A 141 16.80 -5.38 8.13
C TYR A 141 16.81 -4.09 8.97
N ARG A 142 16.07 -3.08 8.48
CA ARG A 142 15.92 -1.73 9.08
C ARG A 142 14.45 -1.30 9.18
N GLY A 143 13.53 -2.25 8.96
CA GLY A 143 12.13 -2.00 8.62
C GLY A 143 11.95 -1.90 7.10
N SER A 144 10.85 -2.47 6.59
CA SER A 144 10.55 -2.53 5.15
C SER A 144 9.14 -2.08 4.79
N LEU A 145 8.30 -1.72 5.76
CA LEU A 145 6.94 -1.25 5.51
C LEU A 145 6.96 -0.09 4.52
N TYR A 146 6.29 -0.28 3.39
CA TYR A 146 6.23 0.68 2.31
C TYR A 146 4.80 0.80 1.81
N LEU A 147 4.10 1.80 2.35
CA LEU A 147 2.73 2.15 2.01
C LEU A 147 1.76 0.96 2.07
N SER A 148 1.93 0.06 3.04
CA SER A 148 1.05 -1.10 3.23
C SER A 148 -0.34 -0.66 3.68
N TRP A 149 -1.39 -1.27 3.13
CA TRP A 149 -2.77 -0.85 3.41
C TRP A 149 -3.38 -1.65 4.56
N ALA A 150 -4.18 -0.98 5.38
CA ALA A 150 -4.90 -1.58 6.48
C ALA A 150 -6.28 -0.93 6.69
N ARG A 151 -7.12 -1.61 7.46
CA ARG A 151 -8.43 -1.12 7.92
C ARG A 151 -8.55 -1.39 9.41
N LEU A 152 -9.03 -0.42 10.16
CA LEU A 152 -9.20 -0.51 11.61
C LEU A 152 -10.22 0.51 12.11
N PHE A 153 -10.63 0.38 13.37
CA PHE A 153 -11.36 1.41 14.09
C PHE A 153 -10.39 2.29 14.87
N VAL A 154 -10.41 3.58 14.59
CA VAL A 154 -9.74 4.60 15.40
C VAL A 154 -10.80 5.41 16.13
N ASP A 155 -10.77 5.44 17.45
CA ASP A 155 -11.79 6.14 18.28
C ASP A 155 -13.21 5.77 17.87
N LEU A 156 -13.45 4.47 17.69
CA LEU A 156 -14.75 3.89 17.31
C LEU A 156 -15.26 4.30 15.92
N LYS A 157 -14.45 4.91 15.05
CA LYS A 157 -14.84 5.15 13.64
C LYS A 157 -13.95 4.38 12.70
N PHE A 158 -14.58 3.75 11.70
CA PHE A 158 -13.90 3.07 10.61
C PHE A 158 -12.91 4.00 9.94
N THR A 159 -11.69 3.50 9.69
CA THR A 159 -10.56 4.27 9.17
C THR A 159 -9.77 3.36 8.24
N TYR A 160 -9.47 3.83 7.02
CA TYR A 160 -8.41 3.24 6.22
C TYR A 160 -7.06 3.73 6.72
N ALA A 161 -6.09 2.86 6.73
CA ALA A 161 -4.75 3.17 7.17
C ALA A 161 -3.71 2.83 6.13
N THR A 162 -2.67 3.65 6.08
CA THR A 162 -1.43 3.37 5.37
C THR A 162 -0.31 3.24 6.40
N LEU A 163 0.53 2.22 6.24
CA LEU A 163 1.64 1.93 7.14
C LEU A 163 2.94 2.09 6.37
N SER A 164 3.89 2.84 6.91
CA SER A 164 5.20 3.01 6.28
C SER A 164 6.30 3.19 7.31
N MET A 165 7.52 2.84 6.93
CA MET A 165 8.72 3.38 7.56
C MET A 165 8.86 4.85 7.16
N ALA A 166 9.41 5.69 8.04
CA ALA A 166 9.69 7.10 7.76
C ALA A 166 10.55 7.28 6.50
N ALA A 167 11.52 6.39 6.27
CA ALA A 167 12.29 6.37 5.03
C ALA A 167 11.43 6.10 3.80
N GLY A 168 10.49 5.15 3.89
CA GLY A 168 9.56 4.82 2.80
C GLY A 168 8.57 5.94 2.53
N TYR A 169 8.04 6.57 3.58
CA TYR A 169 7.21 7.77 3.48
C TYR A 169 7.92 8.90 2.74
N LEU A 170 9.15 9.22 3.13
CA LEU A 170 9.96 10.25 2.49
C LEU A 170 10.23 9.91 1.03
N TYR A 171 10.63 8.67 0.75
CA TYR A 171 10.89 8.20 -0.61
C TYR A 171 9.67 8.36 -1.53
N ALA A 172 8.47 7.98 -1.07
CA ALA A 172 7.23 8.17 -1.83
C ALA A 172 6.95 9.65 -2.14
N HIS A 173 7.17 10.55 -1.17
CA HIS A 173 7.02 11.99 -1.39
C HIS A 173 8.07 12.55 -2.38
N LEU A 174 9.29 12.01 -2.38
CA LEU A 174 10.32 12.40 -3.33
C LEU A 174 9.97 11.98 -4.75
N ASP A 175 9.40 10.78 -4.95
CA ASP A 175 8.98 10.31 -6.27
C ASP A 175 7.85 11.18 -6.85
N GLU A 176 6.85 11.56 -6.04
CA GLU A 176 5.79 12.49 -6.47
C GLU A 176 6.34 13.87 -6.85
N VAL A 177 7.16 14.46 -5.97
CA VAL A 177 7.77 15.79 -6.22
C VAL A 177 8.72 15.75 -7.42
N ALA A 178 9.48 14.66 -7.60
CA ALA A 178 10.35 14.48 -8.75
C ALA A 178 9.54 14.47 -10.05
N ALA A 179 8.43 13.75 -10.09
CA ALA A 179 7.56 13.69 -11.26
C ALA A 179 7.08 15.09 -11.66
N ASP A 180 6.54 15.87 -10.72
CA ASP A 180 6.07 17.24 -10.96
C ASP A 180 7.19 18.17 -11.43
N LEU A 181 8.38 18.08 -10.80
CA LEU A 181 9.52 18.92 -11.15
C LEU A 181 10.12 18.60 -12.52
N ILE A 182 10.07 17.34 -12.95
CA ILE A 182 10.51 16.90 -14.27
C ILE A 182 9.48 17.31 -15.32
N GLU A 183 8.19 17.03 -15.10
CA GLU A 183 7.08 17.41 -15.98
C GLU A 183 7.10 18.92 -16.26
N ALA A 184 7.28 19.75 -15.22
CA ALA A 184 7.35 21.21 -15.37
C ALA A 184 8.57 21.70 -16.17
N ARG A 185 9.67 20.92 -16.22
CA ARG A 185 10.89 21.29 -16.96
C ARG A 185 10.89 20.77 -18.39
N ILE A 186 10.42 19.54 -18.56
CA ILE A 186 10.35 18.84 -19.83
C ILE A 186 8.94 18.25 -19.94
N PRO A 187 7.97 19.02 -20.45
CA PRO A 187 6.61 18.51 -20.64
C PRO A 187 6.64 17.27 -21.52
N HIS A 188 5.94 16.22 -21.09
CA HIS A 188 5.96 14.96 -21.80
C HIS A 188 4.65 14.20 -21.65
N ARG A 189 4.44 13.22 -22.52
CA ARG A 189 3.25 12.36 -22.44
C ARG A 189 3.54 10.96 -22.94
N TYR A 190 2.83 10.00 -22.36
CA TYR A 190 2.82 8.64 -22.87
C TYR A 190 1.94 8.54 -24.13
N VAL A 191 2.49 7.95 -25.18
CA VAL A 191 1.77 7.61 -26.42
C VAL A 191 1.98 6.13 -26.77
N PRO A 192 1.00 5.48 -27.42
CA PRO A 192 1.16 4.12 -27.91
C PRO A 192 2.31 3.98 -28.92
N GLY A 193 3.19 3.01 -28.69
CA GLY A 193 4.24 2.60 -29.61
C GLY A 193 3.73 1.64 -30.70
N LYS A 194 4.60 1.32 -31.66
CA LYS A 194 4.27 0.48 -32.85
C LYS A 194 3.71 -0.90 -32.50
N ASN A 195 4.02 -1.43 -31.32
CA ASN A 195 3.57 -2.75 -30.90
C ASN A 195 2.54 -2.71 -29.78
N HIS A 196 2.06 -1.53 -29.39
CA HIS A 196 1.08 -1.40 -28.32
C HIS A 196 -0.21 -2.13 -28.71
N GLY A 197 -0.80 -2.88 -27.77
CA GLY A 197 -2.04 -3.63 -27.99
C GLY A 197 -1.89 -4.91 -28.82
N LYS A 198 -0.70 -5.22 -29.36
CA LYS A 198 -0.52 -6.46 -30.14
C LYS A 198 -0.67 -7.69 -29.24
N ALA A 199 -1.63 -8.54 -29.57
CA ALA A 199 -1.88 -9.76 -28.82
C ALA A 199 -0.72 -10.77 -28.95
N LYS A 200 -0.37 -11.42 -27.85
CA LYS A 200 0.54 -12.57 -27.77
C LYS A 200 -0.04 -13.58 -26.79
N GLY A 201 -0.77 -14.57 -27.32
CA GLY A 201 -1.52 -15.53 -26.51
C GLY A 201 -2.62 -14.87 -25.67
N LYS A 202 -2.61 -15.12 -24.36
CA LYS A 202 -3.54 -14.51 -23.38
C LYS A 202 -3.09 -13.13 -22.88
N SER A 203 -2.05 -12.57 -23.48
CA SER A 203 -1.51 -11.25 -23.16
C SER A 203 -1.55 -10.32 -24.36
N PHE A 204 -1.36 -9.04 -24.13
CA PHE A 204 -1.04 -8.06 -25.15
C PHE A 204 0.24 -7.32 -24.77
N GLN A 205 0.94 -6.82 -25.78
CA GLN A 205 2.16 -6.06 -25.55
C GLN A 205 1.84 -4.63 -25.12
N TRP A 206 2.36 -4.23 -23.95
CA TRP A 206 2.28 -2.86 -23.46
C TRP A 206 3.54 -2.10 -23.90
N ASP A 207 3.46 -1.47 -25.07
CA ASP A 207 4.53 -0.64 -25.66
C ASP A 207 4.12 0.83 -25.58
N MET A 208 4.26 1.44 -24.41
CA MET A 208 4.07 2.89 -24.28
C MET A 208 5.41 3.61 -24.47
N ARG A 209 5.37 4.80 -25.06
CA ARG A 209 6.55 5.63 -25.32
C ARG A 209 6.32 7.03 -24.77
N LEU A 210 7.36 7.62 -24.21
CA LEU A 210 7.36 9.03 -23.86
C LEU A 210 7.69 9.87 -25.10
N VAL A 211 6.89 10.91 -25.33
CA VAL A 211 7.13 11.97 -26.29
C VAL A 211 7.31 13.26 -25.51
N ALA A 212 8.38 13.98 -25.81
CA ALA A 212 8.83 15.18 -25.11
C ALA A 212 9.29 16.26 -26.12
N ASP A 213 8.59 16.37 -27.25
CA ASP A 213 8.83 17.34 -28.32
C ASP A 213 10.30 17.44 -28.77
N GLY A 214 10.97 16.28 -28.93
CA GLY A 214 12.36 16.19 -29.34
C GLY A 214 13.38 16.15 -28.20
N GLN A 215 12.91 16.25 -26.95
CA GLN A 215 13.74 16.17 -25.73
C GLN A 215 13.73 14.77 -25.09
N GLU A 216 13.34 13.71 -25.82
CA GLU A 216 13.17 12.37 -25.23
C GLU A 216 14.46 11.81 -24.64
N ASN A 217 15.62 12.08 -25.28
CA ASN A 217 16.91 11.65 -24.74
C ASN A 217 17.28 12.42 -23.46
N LEU A 218 16.97 13.73 -23.42
CA LEU A 218 17.21 14.58 -22.25
C LEU A 218 16.35 14.10 -21.08
N LEU A 219 15.08 13.80 -21.34
CA LEU A 219 14.13 13.28 -20.36
C LEU A 219 14.60 11.92 -19.80
N ASP A 220 14.97 10.97 -20.67
CA ASP A 220 15.40 9.62 -20.27
C ASP A 220 16.70 9.64 -19.44
N GLU A 221 17.63 10.56 -19.73
CA GLU A 221 18.85 10.75 -18.93
C GLU A 221 18.55 11.46 -17.60
N LEU A 222 17.68 12.46 -17.58
CA LEU A 222 17.29 13.14 -16.33
C LEU A 222 16.54 12.19 -15.39
N GLN A 223 15.52 11.48 -15.90
CA GLN A 223 14.75 10.51 -15.11
C GLN A 223 15.65 9.42 -14.52
N GLN A 224 16.63 8.94 -15.27
CA GLN A 224 17.58 7.95 -14.77
C GLN A 224 18.45 8.50 -13.64
N ARG A 225 19.04 9.69 -13.80
CA ARG A 225 19.85 10.33 -12.76
C ARG A 225 19.04 10.57 -11.49
N VAL A 226 17.77 10.97 -11.64
CA VAL A 226 16.85 11.18 -10.52
C VAL A 226 16.52 9.86 -9.84
N PHE A 227 16.22 8.79 -10.59
CA PHE A 227 15.99 7.46 -10.05
C PHE A 227 17.19 6.93 -9.24
N GLU A 228 18.41 7.08 -9.77
CA GLU A 228 19.64 6.69 -9.07
C GLU A 228 19.82 7.49 -7.78
N TYR A 229 19.57 8.80 -7.85
CA TYR A 229 19.61 9.69 -6.69
C TYR A 229 18.58 9.28 -5.63
N THR A 230 17.29 9.18 -5.97
CA THR A 230 16.23 8.87 -5.00
C THR A 230 16.40 7.47 -4.42
N SER A 231 16.83 6.48 -5.22
CA SER A 231 17.18 5.13 -4.73
C SER A 231 18.33 5.16 -3.71
N GLY A 232 19.40 5.93 -4.00
CA GLY A 232 20.52 6.10 -3.06
C GLY A 232 20.11 6.84 -1.79
N ARG A 233 19.27 7.88 -1.91
CA ARG A 233 18.69 8.59 -0.77
C ARG A 233 17.83 7.69 0.08
N TYR A 234 17.00 6.83 -0.51
CA TYR A 234 16.17 5.89 0.24
C TYR A 234 17.00 4.94 1.11
N ASP A 235 18.08 4.37 0.59
CA ASP A 235 18.98 3.50 1.36
C ASP A 235 19.68 4.25 2.52
N ALA A 236 20.11 5.48 2.26
CA ALA A 236 20.69 6.35 3.27
C ALA A 236 19.67 6.70 4.37
N LEU A 237 18.43 7.02 3.99
CA LEU A 237 17.35 7.32 4.92
C LEU A 237 17.00 6.10 5.80
N LEU A 238 16.90 4.90 5.22
CA LEU A 238 16.70 3.67 5.98
C LEU A 238 17.79 3.50 7.05
N THR A 239 19.05 3.76 6.69
CA THR A 239 20.18 3.68 7.61
C THR A 239 20.12 4.75 8.69
N ASP A 240 19.84 6.00 8.32
CA ASP A 240 19.83 7.13 9.25
C ASP A 240 18.70 7.05 10.27
N TRP A 241 17.49 6.69 9.82
CA TRP A 241 16.33 6.55 10.69
C TRP A 241 16.47 5.36 11.66
N ASP A 242 16.92 4.19 11.18
CA ASP A 242 17.20 3.02 12.05
C ASP A 242 18.30 3.34 13.08
N ARG A 243 19.37 4.02 12.65
CA ARG A 243 20.47 4.42 13.55
C ARG A 243 20.04 5.45 14.60
N LYS A 244 19.19 6.42 14.23
CA LYS A 244 18.64 7.41 15.18
C LYS A 244 17.77 6.74 16.25
N ASN A 245 17.19 5.57 15.94
CA ASN A 245 16.43 4.71 16.85
C ASN A 245 15.48 5.52 17.75
N ARG A 246 14.58 6.27 17.12
CA ARG A 246 13.66 7.18 17.80
C ARG A 246 12.51 6.43 18.48
N ARG A 247 12.26 5.17 18.09
CA ARG A 247 11.27 4.25 18.66
C ARG A 247 9.86 4.83 18.71
N GLY A 248 9.44 5.51 17.64
CA GLY A 248 8.16 6.18 17.61
C GLY A 248 7.38 6.01 16.33
N VAL A 249 6.15 6.51 16.38
CA VAL A 249 5.25 6.58 15.25
C VAL A 249 4.72 8.00 15.10
N TYR A 250 4.67 8.50 13.87
CA TYR A 250 3.94 9.71 13.54
C TYR A 250 2.56 9.33 13.02
N TRP A 251 1.57 10.14 13.38
CA TRP A 251 0.20 9.98 12.94
C TRP A 251 -0.19 11.16 12.06
N VAL A 252 -0.35 10.91 10.76
CA VAL A 252 -0.79 11.93 9.80
C VAL A 252 -2.24 11.66 9.42
N ASN A 253 -3.10 12.67 9.55
CA ASN A 253 -4.47 12.60 9.05
C ASN A 253 -4.48 12.89 7.55
N THR A 254 -4.89 11.91 6.76
CA THR A 254 -4.99 11.97 5.29
C THR A 254 -6.44 11.85 4.80
N SER A 255 -7.40 12.12 5.69
CA SER A 255 -8.83 11.96 5.41
C SER A 255 -9.31 12.91 4.31
N GLU A 256 -10.20 12.40 3.45
CA GLU A 256 -10.94 13.17 2.45
C GLU A 256 -12.42 13.31 2.85
N GLN A 257 -13.23 14.06 2.09
CA GLN A 257 -14.61 14.39 2.47
C GLN A 257 -15.51 13.17 2.77
N GLN A 258 -15.24 12.02 2.14
CA GLN A 258 -16.06 10.80 2.27
C GLN A 258 -15.30 9.63 2.91
N GLU A 259 -14.03 9.81 3.24
CA GLU A 259 -13.13 8.75 3.67
C GLU A 259 -12.24 9.20 4.82
N ARG A 260 -12.30 8.46 5.94
CA ARG A 260 -11.39 8.66 7.04
C ARG A 260 -10.12 7.86 6.78
N ASN A 261 -9.00 8.56 6.63
CA ASN A 261 -7.70 7.96 6.37
C ASN A 261 -6.68 8.40 7.42
N ALA A 262 -5.77 7.50 7.77
CA ALA A 262 -4.66 7.77 8.66
C ALA A 262 -3.37 7.13 8.12
N HIS A 263 -2.28 7.89 8.11
CA HIS A 263 -0.95 7.33 7.84
C HIS A 263 -0.19 7.14 9.15
N PHE A 264 0.16 5.90 9.47
CA PHE A 264 1.06 5.55 10.57
C PHE A 264 2.47 5.37 10.04
N ILE A 265 3.38 6.25 10.48
CA ILE A 265 4.73 6.36 9.92
C ILE A 265 5.73 6.02 11.03
N PHE A 266 6.37 4.87 10.94
CA PHE A 266 7.26 4.32 11.96
C PHE A 266 8.69 4.78 11.76
N THR A 267 9.36 5.21 12.82
CA THR A 267 10.72 5.75 12.72
C THR A 267 11.76 4.67 12.43
N ASP A 268 11.60 3.47 12.97
CA ASP A 268 12.61 2.41 12.93
C ASP A 268 12.00 1.05 13.30
N LYS A 269 12.76 -0.03 13.14
CA LYS A 269 12.30 -1.40 13.42
C LYS A 269 11.98 -1.66 14.90
N ASP A 270 12.57 -0.89 15.82
CA ASP A 270 12.28 -1.04 17.25
C ASP A 270 10.89 -0.44 17.55
N ALA A 271 10.47 0.61 16.85
CA ALA A 271 9.10 1.11 16.89
C ALA A 271 8.09 0.04 16.44
N LEU A 272 8.38 -0.72 15.38
CA LEU A 272 7.54 -1.83 14.93
C LEU A 272 7.41 -2.95 15.98
N SER A 273 8.47 -3.17 16.76
CA SER A 273 8.50 -4.19 17.82
C SER A 273 7.55 -3.84 18.98
N ALA A 274 7.26 -2.56 19.18
CA ALA A 274 6.39 -2.09 20.25
C ALA A 274 4.89 -2.23 19.91
N VAL A 275 4.55 -2.48 18.65
CA VAL A 275 3.15 -2.47 18.17
C VAL A 275 2.65 -3.88 17.92
N ARG A 276 1.62 -4.28 18.66
CA ARG A 276 0.92 -5.56 18.48
C ARG A 276 -0.35 -5.33 17.68
N PHE A 277 -0.67 -6.19 16.72
CA PHE A 277 -1.90 -6.06 15.93
C PHE A 277 -3.17 -6.06 16.79
N ARG A 278 -3.16 -6.82 17.90
CA ARG A 278 -4.32 -6.91 18.81
C ARG A 278 -4.63 -5.63 19.55
N SER A 279 -3.67 -4.71 19.66
CA SER A 279 -3.82 -3.45 20.37
C SER A 279 -3.16 -2.31 19.62
N PHE A 280 -3.29 -2.35 18.30
CA PHE A 280 -2.54 -1.52 17.38
C PHE A 280 -2.64 -0.04 17.73
N VAL A 281 -3.85 0.51 17.90
CA VAL A 281 -4.03 1.95 18.16
C VAL A 281 -3.49 2.34 19.53
N ARG A 282 -3.73 1.52 20.55
CA ARG A 282 -3.19 1.75 21.90
C ARG A 282 -1.66 1.76 21.90
N ASP A 283 -1.05 0.79 21.24
CA ASP A 283 0.40 0.65 21.21
C ASP A 283 1.02 1.81 20.41
N CYS A 284 0.45 2.18 19.25
CA CYS A 284 0.87 3.36 18.49
C CYS A 284 0.79 4.65 19.32
N ARG A 285 -0.31 4.88 20.05
CA ARG A 285 -0.46 6.04 20.95
C ARG A 285 0.60 6.11 22.03
N SER A 286 1.05 4.95 22.53
CA SER A 286 2.08 4.90 23.59
C SER A 286 3.47 5.36 23.13
N ILE A 287 3.71 5.35 21.80
CA ILE A 287 4.98 5.75 21.19
C ILE A 287 4.79 6.88 20.17
N GLU A 288 3.68 7.61 20.26
CA GLU A 288 3.35 8.70 19.33
C GLU A 288 4.32 9.87 19.47
N ARG A 289 4.71 10.44 18.32
CA ARG A 289 5.61 11.60 18.24
C ARG A 289 4.97 12.75 17.49
N GLY A 290 5.35 13.97 17.86
CA GLY A 290 4.96 15.18 17.14
C GLY A 290 5.50 15.21 15.72
N ALA A 291 4.71 15.72 14.77
CA ALA A 291 5.01 15.68 13.34
C ALA A 291 6.13 16.63 12.89
N ASP A 292 6.61 17.54 13.74
CA ASP A 292 7.58 18.58 13.35
C ASP A 292 8.89 17.98 12.80
N GLU A 293 9.43 16.93 13.44
CA GLU A 293 10.66 16.26 12.97
C GLU A 293 10.46 15.60 11.60
N LEU A 294 9.29 15.00 11.37
CA LEU A 294 8.96 14.38 10.08
C LEU A 294 8.77 15.45 9.00
N ASN A 295 8.03 16.52 9.29
CA ASN A 295 7.78 17.61 8.37
C ASN A 295 9.07 18.33 7.97
N GLU A 296 10.00 18.52 8.91
CA GLU A 296 11.31 19.08 8.60
C GLU A 296 12.11 18.15 7.68
N ALA A 297 12.14 16.85 7.98
CA ALA A 297 12.82 15.87 7.12
C ALA A 297 12.25 15.86 5.70
N VAL A 298 10.92 16.00 5.53
CA VAL A 298 10.28 16.14 4.21
C VAL A 298 10.80 17.39 3.49
N ARG A 299 10.77 18.56 4.16
CA ARG A 299 11.23 19.83 3.56
C ARG A 299 12.70 19.79 3.15
N GLU A 300 13.56 19.22 4.00
CA GLU A 300 14.98 19.08 3.72
C GLU A 300 15.22 18.21 2.48
N GLU A 301 14.62 17.02 2.41
CA GLU A 301 14.83 16.11 1.27
C GLU A 301 14.22 16.67 -0.02
N GLN A 302 13.07 17.34 0.04
CA GLN A 302 12.48 18.04 -1.11
C GLN A 302 13.39 19.15 -1.64
N THR A 303 14.01 19.93 -0.74
CA THR A 303 14.95 21.00 -1.14
C THR A 303 16.17 20.39 -1.84
N LYS A 304 16.78 19.35 -1.26
CA LYS A 304 17.92 18.65 -1.86
C LYS A 304 17.58 18.06 -3.24
N LEU A 305 16.40 17.45 -3.38
CA LEU A 305 15.93 16.90 -4.65
C LEU A 305 15.74 17.99 -5.70
N LYS A 306 15.13 19.12 -5.32
CA LYS A 306 14.91 20.26 -6.23
C LYS A 306 16.23 20.80 -6.77
N ASP A 307 17.21 20.99 -5.88
CA ASP A 307 18.54 21.48 -6.26
C ASP A 307 19.24 20.47 -7.17
N PHE A 308 19.17 19.18 -6.83
CA PHE A 308 19.71 18.09 -7.65
C PHE A 308 19.11 18.09 -9.07
N ILE A 309 17.78 18.12 -9.20
CA ILE A 309 17.10 18.14 -10.50
C ILE A 309 17.48 19.38 -11.30
N LEU A 310 17.51 20.56 -10.65
CA LEU A 310 17.88 21.81 -11.32
C LEU A 310 19.31 21.74 -11.89
N GLN A 311 20.27 21.34 -11.06
CA GLN A 311 21.67 21.25 -11.45
C GLN A 311 21.88 20.22 -12.56
N HIS A 312 21.32 19.02 -12.42
CA HIS A 312 21.49 17.96 -13.42
C HIS A 312 20.74 18.22 -14.73
N HIS A 313 19.60 18.92 -14.68
CA HIS A 313 18.94 19.39 -15.89
C HIS A 313 19.80 20.41 -16.64
N GLN A 314 20.36 21.41 -15.94
CA GLN A 314 21.24 22.41 -16.54
C GLN A 314 22.50 21.78 -17.15
N ASP A 315 23.13 20.84 -16.45
CA ASP A 315 24.27 20.07 -16.96
C ASP A 315 23.91 19.32 -18.25
N LEU A 316 22.79 18.61 -18.26
CA LEU A 316 22.38 17.86 -19.44
C LEU A 316 22.05 18.77 -20.63
N VAL A 317 21.40 19.91 -20.41
CA VAL A 317 21.13 20.88 -21.49
C VAL A 317 22.42 21.41 -22.12
N GLN A 318 23.49 21.56 -21.33
CA GLN A 318 24.78 22.07 -21.82
C GLN A 318 25.66 21.00 -22.46
N ASN A 319 25.64 19.78 -21.91
CA ASN A 319 26.66 18.77 -22.18
C ASN A 319 26.15 17.49 -22.86
N LEU A 320 24.83 17.27 -22.95
CA LEU A 320 24.29 16.07 -23.56
C LEU A 320 24.45 16.11 -25.09
N ASP A 321 25.26 15.19 -25.64
CA ASP A 321 25.31 14.97 -27.08
C ASP A 321 24.08 14.15 -27.52
N PRO A 322 23.15 14.71 -28.31
CA PRO A 322 21.95 14.00 -28.75
C PRO A 322 22.25 12.80 -29.67
N ARG A 323 23.49 12.69 -30.19
CA ARG A 323 23.94 11.59 -31.05
C ARG A 323 24.43 10.38 -30.25
N VAL A 324 24.83 10.57 -28.99
CA VAL A 324 25.31 9.50 -28.13
C VAL A 324 24.15 8.97 -27.29
N LYS A 325 23.59 7.82 -27.71
CA LYS A 325 22.57 7.12 -26.92
C LYS A 325 23.20 6.02 -26.09
N ARG A 326 23.04 6.10 -24.76
CA ARG A 326 23.36 4.97 -23.89
C ARG A 326 22.40 3.82 -24.18
N LEU A 327 22.94 2.68 -24.59
CA LEU A 327 22.15 1.47 -24.77
C LEU A 327 21.76 0.95 -23.39
N ARG A 328 20.45 0.83 -23.17
CA ARG A 328 19.88 0.30 -21.93
C ARG A 328 19.12 -0.97 -22.21
N HIS A 329 19.15 -1.89 -21.25
CA HIS A 329 18.38 -3.12 -21.35
C HIS A 329 16.88 -2.80 -21.32
N ARG A 330 16.19 -3.03 -22.45
CA ARG A 330 14.73 -2.84 -22.54
C ARG A 330 14.03 -4.19 -22.47
N ARG A 331 13.15 -4.35 -21.48
CA ARG A 331 12.27 -5.52 -21.36
C ARG A 331 10.98 -5.28 -22.17
N LYS A 332 10.48 -6.34 -22.80
CA LYS A 332 9.14 -6.31 -23.41
C LYS A 332 8.12 -6.62 -22.32
N ILE A 333 7.19 -5.70 -22.11
CA ILE A 333 6.12 -5.88 -21.12
C ILE A 333 4.93 -6.53 -21.82
N PHE A 334 4.51 -7.69 -21.31
CA PHE A 334 3.30 -8.38 -21.73
C PHE A 334 2.32 -8.34 -20.57
N VAL A 335 1.17 -7.73 -20.82
CA VAL A 335 0.10 -7.60 -19.83
C VAL A 335 -0.97 -8.61 -20.16
N ARG A 336 -1.45 -9.37 -19.17
CA ARG A 336 -2.56 -10.31 -19.40
C ARG A 336 -3.82 -9.52 -19.77
N LYS A 337 -4.66 -10.11 -20.61
CA LYS A 337 -5.90 -9.46 -21.08
C LYS A 337 -6.85 -9.07 -19.94
N ASP A 338 -6.82 -9.81 -18.84
CA ASP A 338 -7.63 -9.59 -17.64
C ASP A 338 -6.98 -8.69 -16.59
N ALA A 339 -5.75 -8.19 -16.83
CA ALA A 339 -5.02 -7.42 -15.84
C ALA A 339 -5.57 -5.99 -15.62
N PHE A 340 -6.40 -5.49 -16.55
CA PHE A 340 -7.02 -4.17 -16.44
C PHE A 340 -8.52 -4.24 -16.15
N ASP A 341 -9.09 -5.44 -15.99
CA ASP A 341 -10.51 -5.62 -15.65
C ASP A 341 -10.86 -5.01 -14.27
N ASP A 342 -9.84 -4.80 -13.40
CA ASP A 342 -9.98 -4.11 -12.11
C ASP A 342 -9.88 -2.56 -12.23
N PHE A 343 -9.49 -2.02 -13.40
CA PHE A 343 -9.25 -0.59 -13.63
C PHE A 343 -10.37 0.13 -14.42
N GLU A 344 -11.10 -0.58 -15.28
CA GLU A 344 -12.34 -0.11 -15.93
C GLU A 344 -13.57 -0.23 -15.01
#